data_AF-A0A357BI07-F1
#
_entry.id   AF-A0A357BI07-F1
#
_cell.length_a   1.000
_cell.length_b   1.000
_cell.length_c   1.000
_cell.angle_alpha   90.00
_cell.angle_beta   90.00
_cell.angle_gamma   90.00
#
_symmetry.space_group_name_H-M   'P 1'
#
loop_
_entity.id
_entity.type
_entity.pdbx_description
1 polymer ?
#
loop_
_entity_poly.entity_id
_entity_poly.type
_entity_poly.pdbx_seq_one_letter_code
_entity_poly.pdbx_strand_id
1 'polypeptide(L)'
;MGHINIKKIALGVILIILSGISLLAAFYSLEVKPGLVAKEQATLKKLKASEAQIRRRVKDIQKTKTEGLPTVTMPPTGISKAETPKGEAPVGAPLKEEDKEPVISLKTLAEEAEDVYGPEETRRQEGLLWVDRKSSKLIITLGAMNGLLPGKQLTLYDGDKEIGQVAVDLALDVVSFVHPIPQSLELLQNNYYRVVAE
;
A
#
# COMPACT_ATOMS: atom_id res chain seq x y z
N MET A 1 -18.57 68.40 -6.37
CA MET A 1 -18.49 66.93 -6.26
C MET A 1 -17.91 66.39 -7.56
N GLY A 2 -16.70 65.82 -7.53
CA GLY A 2 -16.02 65.35 -8.73
C GLY A 2 -16.52 63.96 -9.14
N HIS A 3 -16.95 63.80 -10.40
CA HIS A 3 -17.27 62.49 -10.97
C HIS A 3 -15.99 61.69 -11.20
N ILE A 4 -15.71 60.72 -10.34
CA ILE A 4 -14.60 59.79 -10.52
C ILE A 4 -14.94 58.86 -11.69
N ASN A 5 -14.07 58.81 -12.70
CA ASN A 5 -14.24 57.98 -13.88
C ASN A 5 -13.85 56.52 -13.59
N ILE A 6 -14.76 55.79 -12.94
CA ILE A 6 -14.61 54.40 -12.49
C ILE A 6 -14.10 53.47 -13.61
N LYS A 7 -14.51 53.70 -14.87
CA LYS A 7 -14.06 52.92 -16.04
C LYS A 7 -12.53 52.94 -16.24
N LYS A 8 -11.88 54.08 -15.97
CA LYS A 8 -10.41 54.22 -16.13
C LYS A 8 -9.66 53.52 -15.01
N ILE A 9 -10.22 53.53 -13.79
CA ILE A 9 -9.64 52.86 -12.62
C ILE A 9 -9.75 51.34 -12.80
N ALA A 10 -10.91 50.84 -13.21
CA ALA A 10 -11.11 49.41 -13.48
C ALA A 10 -10.14 48.88 -14.55
N LEU A 11 -9.95 49.65 -15.64
CA LEU A 11 -9.01 49.28 -16.70
C LEU A 11 -7.55 49.21 -16.19
N GLY A 12 -7.14 50.16 -15.33
CA GLY A 12 -5.81 50.16 -14.72
C GLY A 12 -5.56 48.93 -13.83
N VAL A 13 -6.54 48.56 -13.00
CA VAL A 13 -6.43 47.37 -12.13
C VAL A 13 -6.34 46.08 -12.94
N ILE A 14 -7.13 45.95 -14.01
CA ILE A 14 -7.09 44.79 -14.90
C ILE A 14 -5.70 44.61 -15.52
N LEU A 15 -5.07 45.70 -15.97
CA LEU A 15 -3.73 45.66 -16.57
C LEU A 15 -2.65 45.22 -15.57
N ILE A 16 -2.75 45.65 -14.30
CA ILE A 16 -1.82 45.24 -13.25
C ILE A 16 -1.94 43.73 -12.97
N ILE A 17 -3.18 43.21 -12.91
CA ILE A 17 -3.42 41.78 -12.69
C ILE A 17 -2.86 40.95 -13.85
N LEU A 18 -3.12 41.37 -15.10
CA LEU A 18 -2.60 40.69 -16.30
C LEU A 18 -1.06 40.67 -16.33
N SER A 19 -0.40 41.75 -15.91
CA SER A 19 1.06 41.80 -15.78
C SER A 19 1.57 40.81 -14.74
N GLY A 20 0.89 40.67 -13.60
CA GLY A 20 1.26 39.71 -12.56
C GLY A 20 1.17 38.26 -13.02
N ILE A 21 0.11 37.90 -13.74
CA ILE A 21 -0.10 36.54 -14.27
C ILE A 21 1.00 36.18 -15.29
N SER A 22 1.43 37.13 -16.12
CA SER A 22 2.52 36.91 -17.09
C SER A 22 3.85 36.60 -16.41
N LEU A 23 4.18 37.31 -15.32
CA LEU A 23 5.41 37.08 -14.54
C LEU A 23 5.41 35.67 -13.91
N LEU A 24 4.28 35.24 -13.34
CA LEU A 24 4.12 33.92 -12.74
C LEU A 24 4.27 32.80 -13.78
N ALA A 25 3.70 32.96 -14.97
CA ALA A 25 3.80 31.97 -16.05
C ALA A 25 5.24 31.83 -16.57
N ALA A 26 5.98 32.94 -16.65
CA ALA A 26 7.39 32.95 -17.03
C ALA A 26 8.27 32.25 -15.97
N PHE A 27 8.06 32.58 -14.68
CA PHE A 27 8.78 31.94 -13.57
C PHE A 27 8.53 30.43 -13.52
N TYR A 28 7.28 30.00 -13.68
CA TYR A 28 6.94 28.57 -13.74
C TYR A 28 7.61 27.87 -14.92
N SER A 29 7.72 28.52 -16.08
CA SER A 29 8.32 27.92 -17.26
C SER A 29 9.85 27.85 -17.20
N LEU A 30 10.52 28.79 -16.53
CA LEU A 30 11.97 28.84 -16.43
C LEU A 30 12.52 28.00 -15.27
N GLU A 31 11.88 28.05 -14.09
CA GLU A 31 12.43 27.43 -12.88
C GLU A 31 11.88 26.00 -12.66
N VAL A 32 10.58 25.80 -12.90
CA VAL A 32 9.88 24.57 -12.49
C VAL A 32 9.98 23.48 -13.55
N LYS A 33 9.75 23.81 -14.83
CA LYS A 33 9.78 22.82 -15.93
C LYS A 33 11.10 22.03 -16.06
N PRO A 34 12.31 22.62 -15.99
CA PRO A 34 13.53 21.83 -16.20
C PRO A 34 13.77 20.79 -15.10
N GLY A 35 13.33 21.06 -13.86
CA GLY A 35 13.44 20.12 -12.74
C GLY A 35 12.56 18.88 -12.88
N LEU A 36 11.35 19.03 -13.44
CA LEU A 36 10.44 17.90 -13.66
C LEU A 36 10.91 16.98 -14.80
N VAL A 37 11.35 17.56 -15.92
CA VAL A 37 11.82 16.78 -17.08
C VAL A 37 13.09 15.99 -16.73
N ALA A 38 14.00 16.56 -15.93
CA ALA A 38 15.19 15.86 -15.47
C ALA A 38 14.86 14.66 -14.56
N LYS A 39 13.89 14.81 -13.65
CA LYS A 39 13.44 13.72 -12.76
C LYS A 39 12.76 12.60 -13.54
N GLU A 40 11.95 12.93 -14.54
CA GLU A 40 11.25 11.95 -15.38
C GLU A 40 12.22 11.15 -16.28
N GLN A 41 13.26 11.79 -16.82
CA GLN A 41 14.30 11.08 -17.56
C GLN A 41 15.15 10.17 -16.66
N ALA A 42 15.40 10.58 -15.42
CA ALA A 42 16.13 9.76 -14.45
C ALA A 42 15.35 8.51 -14.05
N THR A 43 14.04 8.62 -13.83
CA THR A 43 13.18 7.46 -13.54
C THR A 43 13.07 6.53 -14.74
N LEU A 44 12.89 7.07 -15.96
CA LEU A 44 12.86 6.26 -17.19
C LEU A 44 14.16 5.49 -17.43
N LYS A 45 15.32 6.09 -17.14
CA LYS A 45 16.61 5.39 -17.23
C LYS A 45 16.71 4.25 -16.22
N LYS A 46 16.27 4.45 -14.97
CA LYS A 46 16.25 3.42 -13.92
C LYS A 46 15.30 2.27 -14.28
N LEU A 47 14.12 2.58 -14.82
CA LEU A 47 13.13 1.59 -15.27
C LEU A 47 13.69 0.70 -16.40
N LYS A 48 14.33 1.29 -17.42
CA LYS A 48 14.94 0.53 -18.52
C LYS A 48 16.09 -0.36 -18.06
N ALA A 49 16.90 0.11 -17.11
CA ALA A 49 17.98 -0.69 -16.53
C ALA A 49 17.44 -1.89 -15.73
N SER A 50 16.37 -1.68 -14.95
CA SER A 50 15.68 -2.74 -14.21
C SER A 50 15.05 -3.78 -15.15
N GLU A 51 14.39 -3.34 -16.24
CA GLU A 51 13.80 -4.25 -17.23
C GLU A 51 14.86 -5.15 -17.90
N ALA A 52 16.03 -4.59 -18.23
CA ALA A 52 17.14 -5.37 -18.79
C ALA A 52 17.67 -6.43 -17.82
N GLN A 53 17.70 -6.13 -16.52
CA GLN A 53 18.14 -7.06 -15.48
C GLN A 53 17.13 -8.20 -15.28
N ILE A 54 15.83 -7.90 -15.31
CA ILE A 54 14.76 -8.89 -15.24
C ILE A 54 14.82 -9.83 -16.46
N ARG A 55 14.97 -9.30 -17.67
CA ARG A 55 15.08 -10.12 -18.89
C ARG A 55 16.26 -11.10 -18.85
N ARG A 56 17.38 -10.73 -18.21
CA ARG A 56 18.52 -11.65 -18.00
C ARG A 56 18.15 -12.79 -17.06
N ARG A 57 17.57 -12.47 -15.89
CA ARG A 57 17.15 -13.48 -14.91
C ARG A 57 16.12 -14.46 -15.46
N VAL A 58 15.16 -13.99 -16.27
CA VAL A 58 14.17 -14.88 -16.91
C VAL A 58 14.84 -15.87 -17.85
N LYS A 59 15.87 -15.46 -18.60
CA LYS A 59 16.64 -16.37 -19.47
C LYS A 59 17.40 -17.43 -18.66
N ASP A 60 17.98 -17.04 -17.53
CA ASP A 60 18.72 -17.97 -16.67
C ASP A 60 17.80 -19.01 -16.00
N ILE A 61 16.57 -18.61 -15.64
CA ILE A 61 15.55 -19.51 -15.07
C ILE A 61 14.98 -20.47 -16.14
N GLN A 62 14.77 -20.00 -17.37
CA GLN A 62 14.35 -20.90 -18.45
C GLN A 62 15.42 -21.94 -18.79
N LYS A 63 16.70 -21.59 -18.69
CA LYS A 63 17.81 -22.51 -18.95
C LYS A 63 17.96 -23.59 -17.86
N THR A 64 17.60 -23.27 -16.61
CA THR A 64 17.66 -24.22 -15.48
C THR A 64 16.44 -25.15 -15.37
N LYS A 65 15.35 -24.92 -16.13
CA LYS A 65 14.17 -25.82 -16.16
C LYS A 65 14.31 -27.03 -17.09
N THR A 66 15.38 -27.11 -17.89
CA THR A 66 15.57 -28.19 -18.89
C THR A 66 16.47 -29.33 -18.41
N GLU A 67 17.14 -29.21 -17.26
CA GLU A 67 18.00 -30.26 -16.71
C GLU A 67 17.68 -30.53 -15.24
N GLY A 68 17.06 -31.68 -14.95
CA GLY A 68 17.04 -32.26 -13.60
C GLY A 68 15.68 -32.28 -12.88
N LEU A 69 14.72 -33.08 -13.36
CA LEU A 69 13.65 -33.59 -12.51
C LEU A 69 14.08 -35.00 -12.03
N PRO A 70 14.48 -35.21 -10.76
CA PRO A 70 14.67 -36.57 -10.27
C PRO A 70 13.32 -37.26 -10.17
N THR A 71 13.18 -38.35 -10.93
CA THR A 71 12.10 -39.33 -10.84
C THR A 71 12.00 -39.85 -9.40
N VAL A 72 10.99 -39.39 -8.66
CA VAL A 72 10.60 -40.02 -7.39
C VAL A 72 9.84 -41.30 -7.71
N THR A 73 10.54 -42.42 -7.66
CA THR A 73 9.98 -43.76 -7.78
C THR A 73 9.19 -44.07 -6.51
N MET A 74 7.86 -44.00 -6.56
CA MET A 74 7.00 -44.55 -5.49
C MET A 74 7.01 -46.09 -5.58
N PRO A 75 7.26 -46.82 -4.48
CA PRO A 75 7.07 -48.26 -4.43
C PRO A 75 5.56 -48.62 -4.37
N PRO A 76 5.14 -49.75 -4.98
CA PRO A 76 3.77 -50.22 -4.90
C PRO A 76 3.56 -51.10 -3.65
N THR A 77 2.53 -50.80 -2.86
CA THR A 77 1.97 -51.75 -1.88
C THR A 77 0.49 -51.38 -1.79
N GLY A 78 -0.46 -52.21 -2.21
CA GLY A 78 -0.62 -53.60 -1.83
C GLY A 78 -1.88 -53.67 -0.97
N ILE A 79 -2.84 -54.44 -1.45
CA ILE A 79 -4.28 -54.42 -1.15
C ILE A 79 -4.60 -55.05 0.23
N SER A 80 -5.74 -54.65 0.80
CA SER A 80 -6.71 -55.48 1.55
C SER A 80 -6.76 -55.43 3.10
N LYS A 81 -7.94 -55.01 3.58
CA LYS A 81 -8.91 -55.80 4.38
C LYS A 81 -9.23 -55.27 5.78
N ALA A 82 -10.54 -55.17 6.03
CA ALA A 82 -11.22 -54.78 7.24
C ALA A 82 -11.03 -55.77 8.41
N GLU A 83 -11.03 -55.27 9.65
CA GLU A 83 -11.92 -55.67 10.77
C GLU A 83 -11.45 -55.09 12.11
N THR A 84 -12.37 -54.42 12.81
CA THR A 84 -12.32 -54.10 14.25
C THR A 84 -12.75 -55.35 15.04
N PRO A 85 -12.15 -55.70 16.20
CA PRO A 85 -12.79 -55.32 17.46
C PRO A 85 -11.86 -55.07 18.67
N LYS A 86 -12.23 -54.05 19.47
CA LYS A 86 -12.41 -54.02 20.95
C LYS A 86 -11.35 -54.71 21.85
N GLY A 87 -10.63 -53.91 22.65
CA GLY A 87 -10.03 -54.38 23.91
C GLY A 87 -8.78 -53.62 24.38
N GLU A 88 -8.93 -52.92 25.51
CA GLU A 88 -7.91 -52.64 26.54
C GLU A 88 -6.61 -51.87 26.19
N ALA A 89 -6.53 -50.66 26.75
CA ALA A 89 -5.26 -49.98 27.08
C ALA A 89 -4.59 -50.71 28.28
N PRO A 90 -3.25 -50.65 28.45
CA PRO A 90 -2.63 -49.44 29.03
C PRO A 90 -1.21 -49.06 28.52
N VAL A 91 -0.98 -47.74 28.50
CA VAL A 91 0.23 -47.00 28.92
C VAL A 91 1.60 -47.37 28.31
N GLY A 92 2.18 -46.44 27.54
CA GLY A 92 3.61 -46.47 27.20
C GLY A 92 4.13 -45.34 26.30
N ALA A 93 4.48 -44.20 26.92
CA ALA A 93 5.47 -43.19 26.50
C ALA A 93 5.16 -42.24 25.30
N PRO A 94 5.65 -40.97 25.37
CA PRO A 94 5.08 -39.83 24.67
C PRO A 94 5.63 -39.66 23.25
N LEU A 95 4.72 -39.39 22.32
CA LEU A 95 5.04 -38.93 20.98
C LEU A 95 5.76 -37.57 21.08
N LYS A 96 6.97 -37.52 20.54
CA LYS A 96 7.77 -36.30 20.37
C LYS A 96 6.98 -35.28 19.56
N GLU A 97 7.15 -34.06 20.02
CA GLU A 97 6.43 -32.83 19.69
C GLU A 97 6.32 -32.56 18.20
N GLU A 98 5.10 -32.18 17.85
CA GLU A 98 4.68 -31.46 16.65
C GLU A 98 5.67 -30.36 16.28
N ASP A 99 6.00 -30.30 14.98
CA ASP A 99 6.46 -29.08 14.32
C ASP A 99 5.47 -27.96 14.62
N LYS A 100 5.77 -27.15 15.64
CA LYS A 100 5.07 -25.89 15.90
C LYS A 100 5.41 -24.96 14.75
N GLU A 101 4.44 -24.72 13.88
CA GLU A 101 4.35 -23.48 13.13
C GLU A 101 4.70 -22.33 14.08
N PRO A 102 5.55 -21.36 13.69
CA PRO A 102 5.87 -20.26 14.58
C PRO A 102 4.56 -19.55 14.91
N VAL A 103 4.08 -19.73 16.14
CA VAL A 103 2.98 -18.96 16.70
C VAL A 103 3.55 -17.56 16.91
N ILE A 104 3.55 -16.77 15.84
CA ILE A 104 3.97 -15.38 15.85
C ILE A 104 2.99 -14.66 16.78
N SER A 105 3.40 -14.51 18.03
CA SER A 105 2.61 -13.85 19.05
C SER A 105 2.60 -12.36 18.76
N LEU A 106 1.40 -11.78 18.60
CA LEU A 106 1.21 -10.35 18.30
C LEU A 106 1.98 -9.43 19.24
N LYS A 107 2.23 -9.87 20.48
CA LYS A 107 3.04 -9.15 21.47
C LYS A 107 4.51 -9.02 21.05
N THR A 108 5.09 -10.05 20.47
CA THR A 108 6.50 -10.06 20.04
C THR A 108 6.71 -9.17 18.81
N LEU A 109 5.75 -9.18 17.88
CA LEU A 109 5.78 -8.24 16.74
C LEU A 109 5.58 -6.78 17.19
N ALA A 110 4.73 -6.54 18.18
CA ALA A 110 4.48 -5.20 18.69
C ALA A 110 5.72 -4.61 19.40
N GLU A 111 6.42 -5.42 20.20
CA GLU A 111 7.65 -5.00 20.90
C GLU A 111 8.81 -4.74 19.93
N GLU A 112 9.03 -5.62 18.94
CA GLU A 112 10.09 -5.45 17.93
C GLU A 112 9.84 -4.22 17.05
N ALA A 113 8.57 -3.92 16.76
CA ALA A 113 8.22 -2.77 15.95
C ALA A 113 8.28 -1.43 16.74
N GLU A 114 8.06 -1.44 18.05
CA GLU A 114 8.23 -0.25 18.91
C GLU A 114 9.69 0.23 18.94
N ASP A 115 10.67 -0.68 18.90
CA ASP A 115 12.10 -0.37 18.84
C ASP A 115 12.51 0.26 17.50
N VAL A 116 11.90 -0.18 16.40
CA VAL A 116 12.24 0.26 15.04
C VAL A 116 11.58 1.60 14.66
N TYR A 117 10.32 1.80 15.04
CA TYR A 117 9.52 2.94 14.58
C TYR A 117 9.23 4.00 15.66
N GLY A 118 9.41 3.66 16.94
CA GLY A 118 9.17 4.54 18.08
C GLY A 118 7.69 4.59 18.51
N PRO A 119 7.42 5.06 19.74
CA PRO A 119 6.10 4.99 20.37
C PRO A 119 5.04 5.90 19.73
N GLU A 120 5.48 6.92 18.98
CA GLU A 120 4.60 7.85 18.28
C GLU A 120 3.79 7.16 17.17
N GLU A 121 4.40 6.21 16.46
CA GLU A 121 3.71 5.53 15.35
C GLU A 121 2.71 4.50 15.87
N THR A 122 3.01 3.80 16.98
CA THR A 122 2.14 2.78 17.57
C THR A 122 0.84 3.35 18.16
N ARG A 123 0.86 4.60 18.65
CA ARG A 123 -0.31 5.26 19.27
C ARG A 123 -1.15 6.08 18.30
N ARG A 124 -0.73 6.15 17.04
CA ARG A 124 -1.38 6.96 16.03
C ARG A 124 -2.70 6.32 15.59
N GLN A 125 -3.80 7.08 15.67
CA GLN A 125 -5.13 6.67 15.19
C GLN A 125 -5.53 7.34 13.87
N GLU A 126 -4.79 8.36 13.43
CA GLU A 126 -5.06 9.10 12.21
C GLU A 126 -3.98 8.89 11.16
N GLY A 127 -4.36 8.55 9.94
CA GLY A 127 -3.44 8.34 8.83
C GLY A 127 -3.82 9.12 7.58
N LEU A 128 -3.05 8.88 6.52
CA LEU A 128 -3.37 9.33 5.18
C LEU A 128 -3.69 8.13 4.30
N LEU A 129 -4.81 8.21 3.58
CA LEU A 129 -5.14 7.33 2.47
C LEU A 129 -4.59 7.95 1.19
N TRP A 130 -3.82 7.17 0.45
CA TRP A 130 -3.33 7.48 -0.88
C TRP A 130 -4.05 6.64 -1.93
N VAL A 131 -4.54 7.30 -2.98
CA VAL A 131 -5.25 6.68 -4.11
C VAL A 131 -4.32 6.60 -5.31
N ASP A 132 -3.84 5.40 -5.64
CA ASP A 132 -3.13 5.15 -6.90
C ASP A 132 -4.11 4.76 -8.00
N ARG A 133 -4.45 5.73 -8.84
CA ARG A 133 -5.36 5.54 -9.99
C ARG A 133 -4.75 4.73 -11.13
N LYS A 134 -3.41 4.64 -11.21
CA LYS A 134 -2.77 3.85 -12.27
C LYS A 134 -2.89 2.36 -11.99
N SER A 135 -2.79 1.98 -10.72
CA SER A 135 -2.94 0.57 -10.29
C SER A 135 -4.29 0.24 -9.68
N SER A 136 -5.20 1.21 -9.55
CA SER A 136 -6.47 1.09 -8.82
C SER A 136 -6.28 0.54 -7.41
N LYS A 137 -5.23 1.01 -6.71
CA LYS A 137 -4.90 0.57 -5.34
C LYS A 137 -5.10 1.72 -4.37
N LEU A 138 -5.57 1.39 -3.17
CA LEU A 138 -5.62 2.33 -2.07
C LEU A 138 -4.71 1.84 -0.94
N ILE A 139 -3.93 2.77 -0.40
CA ILE A 139 -2.92 2.50 0.62
C ILE A 139 -3.13 3.49 1.75
N ILE A 140 -3.12 3.03 2.99
CA ILE A 140 -3.18 3.89 4.18
C ILE A 140 -1.87 3.84 4.95
N THR A 141 -1.50 4.95 5.58
CA THR A 141 -0.34 5.05 6.50
C THR A 141 -0.69 4.60 7.92
N LEU A 142 -1.51 3.56 8.04
CA LEU A 142 -1.82 2.89 9.29
C LEU A 142 -1.67 1.39 9.02
N GLY A 143 -1.09 0.66 9.97
CA GLY A 143 -0.80 -0.76 9.83
C GLY A 143 -1.28 -1.60 11.02
N ALA A 144 -0.77 -2.82 11.09
CA ALA A 144 -1.01 -3.75 12.19
C ALA A 144 -0.54 -3.16 13.53
N MET A 145 0.52 -2.34 13.54
CA MET A 145 0.99 -1.62 14.73
C MET A 145 -0.05 -0.65 15.27
N ASN A 146 -0.91 -0.11 14.41
CA ASN A 146 -2.02 0.79 14.77
C ASN A 146 -3.28 0.01 15.16
N GLY A 147 -3.21 -1.32 15.29
CA GLY A 147 -4.35 -2.18 15.59
C GLY A 147 -5.27 -2.42 14.40
N LEU A 148 -4.77 -2.26 13.16
CA LEU A 148 -5.55 -2.61 11.98
C LEU A 148 -5.48 -4.11 11.70
N LEU A 149 -6.65 -4.66 11.37
CA LEU A 149 -6.84 -6.07 11.02
C LEU A 149 -7.57 -6.15 9.68
N PRO A 150 -7.35 -7.20 8.88
CA PRO A 150 -8.15 -7.47 7.68
C PRO A 150 -9.66 -7.47 8.01
N GLY A 151 -10.44 -6.79 7.17
CA GLY A 151 -11.88 -6.59 7.33
C GLY A 151 -12.28 -5.42 8.25
N LYS A 152 -11.34 -4.82 8.99
CA LYS A 152 -11.63 -3.62 9.80
C LYS A 152 -12.01 -2.46 8.89
N GLN A 153 -13.05 -1.73 9.26
CA GLN A 153 -13.53 -0.57 8.53
C GLN A 153 -12.91 0.72 9.08
N LEU A 154 -12.65 1.66 8.20
CA LEU A 154 -12.05 2.95 8.53
C LEU A 154 -12.81 4.07 7.86
N THR A 155 -12.94 5.18 8.58
CA THR A 155 -13.68 6.35 8.12
C THR A 155 -12.73 7.30 7.39
N LEU A 156 -13.17 7.75 6.22
CA LEU A 156 -12.44 8.67 5.35
C LEU A 156 -12.98 10.09 5.48
N TYR A 157 -12.06 11.04 5.51
CA TYR A 157 -12.33 12.46 5.59
C TYR A 157 -11.62 13.24 4.48
N ASP A 158 -12.33 14.21 3.92
CA ASP A 158 -11.78 15.27 3.06
C ASP A 158 -11.84 16.58 3.84
N GLY A 159 -10.71 16.99 4.42
CA GLY A 159 -10.69 18.01 5.47
C GLY A 159 -11.48 17.54 6.69
N ASP A 160 -12.52 18.29 7.07
CA ASP A 160 -13.39 17.96 8.21
C ASP A 160 -14.67 17.22 7.79
N LYS A 161 -14.85 16.95 6.50
CA LYS A 161 -16.05 16.30 5.97
C LYS A 161 -15.82 14.80 5.84
N GLU A 162 -16.67 14.00 6.47
CA GLU A 162 -16.74 12.55 6.23
C GLU A 162 -17.23 12.30 4.80
N ILE A 163 -16.48 11.48 4.07
CA ILE A 163 -16.78 11.15 2.66
C ILE A 163 -17.12 9.68 2.45
N GLY A 164 -16.87 8.81 3.43
CA GLY A 164 -17.20 7.40 3.32
C GLY A 164 -16.27 6.51 4.12
N GLN A 165 -16.31 5.22 3.81
CA GLN A 165 -15.58 4.18 4.53
C GLN A 165 -14.82 3.26 3.57
N VAL A 166 -13.70 2.73 4.07
CA VAL A 166 -12.88 1.70 3.42
C VAL A 166 -12.72 0.51 4.34
N ALA A 167 -12.54 -0.67 3.77
CA ALA A 167 -12.22 -1.88 4.54
C ALA A 167 -10.77 -2.30 4.26
N VAL A 168 -10.09 -2.76 5.31
CA VAL A 168 -8.71 -3.24 5.22
C VAL A 168 -8.66 -4.60 4.54
N ASP A 169 -7.87 -4.73 3.47
CA ASP A 169 -7.59 -6.01 2.82
C ASP A 169 -6.40 -6.71 3.47
N LEU A 170 -5.30 -5.97 3.60
CA LEU A 170 -4.02 -6.46 4.09
C LEU A 170 -3.39 -5.41 4.99
N ALA A 171 -3.20 -5.74 6.25
CA ALA A 171 -2.43 -4.93 7.19
C ALA A 171 -0.96 -5.37 7.16
N LEU A 172 -0.06 -4.46 6.81
CA LEU A 172 1.38 -4.58 7.04
C LEU A 172 1.74 -3.79 8.31
N ASP A 173 2.99 -3.77 8.72
CA ASP A 173 3.40 -3.20 10.01
C ASP A 173 2.93 -1.74 10.20
N VAL A 174 3.27 -0.87 9.25
CA VAL A 174 3.00 0.60 9.30
C VAL A 174 2.07 1.11 8.20
N VAL A 175 1.70 0.25 7.25
CA VAL A 175 0.81 0.60 6.13
C VAL A 175 -0.17 -0.53 5.89
N SER A 176 -1.33 -0.22 5.30
CA SER A 176 -2.30 -1.24 4.91
C SER A 176 -2.84 -0.98 3.52
N PHE A 177 -3.20 -2.05 2.82
CA PHE A 177 -4.00 -1.98 1.60
C PHE A 177 -5.47 -2.04 1.96
N VAL A 178 -6.26 -1.20 1.29
CA VAL A 178 -7.70 -1.11 1.54
C VAL A 178 -8.48 -1.14 0.23
N HIS A 179 -9.75 -1.51 0.31
CA HIS A 179 -10.71 -1.34 -0.76
C HIS A 179 -11.87 -0.45 -0.31
N PRO A 180 -12.46 0.32 -1.24
CA PRO A 180 -13.60 1.16 -0.92
C PRO A 180 -14.85 0.30 -0.76
N ILE A 181 -15.67 0.64 0.23
CA ILE A 181 -17.02 0.10 0.32
C ILE A 181 -17.83 0.74 -0.84
N PRO A 182 -18.72 0.01 -1.55
CA PRO A 182 -19.30 0.46 -2.83
C PRO A 182 -19.91 1.86 -2.87
N GLN A 183 -20.36 2.38 -1.73
CA GLN A 183 -20.93 3.72 -1.60
C GLN A 183 -19.87 4.84 -1.54
N SER A 184 -18.62 4.51 -1.22
CA SER A 184 -17.53 5.48 -0.99
C SER A 184 -16.69 5.79 -2.24
N LEU A 185 -16.79 4.98 -3.30
CA LEU A 185 -15.88 5.04 -4.45
C LEU A 185 -16.10 6.28 -5.33
N GLU A 186 -17.37 6.69 -5.49
CA GLU A 186 -17.75 7.85 -6.30
C GLU A 186 -17.29 9.19 -5.69
N LEU A 187 -16.96 9.19 -4.40
CA LEU A 187 -16.59 10.38 -3.64
C LEU A 187 -15.06 10.61 -3.61
N LEU A 188 -14.27 9.67 -4.15
CA LEU A 188 -12.81 9.72 -4.19
C LEU A 188 -12.26 10.55 -5.38
N GLN A 189 -12.55 11.86 -5.38
CA GLN A 189 -12.09 12.82 -6.40
C GLN A 189 -10.63 13.29 -6.26
N ASN A 190 -10.03 13.16 -5.09
CA ASN A 190 -8.66 13.57 -4.75
C ASN A 190 -7.72 12.36 -4.73
N ASN A 191 -6.42 12.61 -4.56
CA ASN A 191 -5.40 11.56 -4.43
C ASN A 191 -5.05 11.23 -2.99
N TYR A 192 -5.40 12.12 -2.06
CA TYR A 192 -5.06 12.00 -0.65
C TYR A 192 -6.29 12.31 0.21
N TYR A 193 -6.49 11.52 1.24
CA TYR A 193 -7.57 11.68 2.22
C TYR A 193 -7.04 11.43 3.62
N ARG A 194 -7.69 12.03 4.62
CA ARG A 194 -7.44 11.68 6.03
C ARG A 194 -8.24 10.42 6.34
N VAL A 195 -7.62 9.48 7.06
CA VAL A 195 -8.30 8.28 7.55
C VAL A 195 -8.20 8.23 9.07
N VAL A 196 -9.28 7.84 9.74
CA VAL A 196 -9.31 7.68 11.20
C VAL A 196 -9.69 6.25 11.53
N ALA A 197 -8.91 5.61 12.39
CA ALA A 197 -9.18 4.28 12.93
C ALA A 197 -9.98 4.43 14.23
N GLU A 198 -11.27 4.08 14.18
CA GLU A 198 -12.12 3.93 15.36
C GLU A 198 -11.89 2.59 16.09
#